data_AF-A0A953Y8M6-F1
#
_entry.id   AF-A0A953Y8M6-F1
#
_cell.length_a   1.000
_cell.length_b   1.000
_cell.length_c   1.000
_cell.angle_alpha   90.00
_cell.angle_beta   90.00
_cell.angle_gamma   90.00
#
_symmetry.space_group_name_H-M   'P 1'
#
loop_
_entity.id
_entity.type
_entity.pdbx_description
1 polymer ?
#
loop_
_entity_poly.entity_id
_entity_poly.type
_entity_poly.pdbx_seq_one_letter_code
_entity_poly.pdbx_strand_id
1 'polypeptide(L)' 'MRTIKELGVEGIRMRDTRREPDANAELSRRGGKSQVPCLFIDGEALYESADIDRWLRNSLAG' A
#
# COMPACT_ATOMS: atom_id res chain seq x y z
N MET A 1 -2.87 7.33 -3.55
CA MET A 1 -2.51 7.97 -2.27
C MET A 1 -1.69 9.22 -2.54
N ARG A 2 -1.92 10.31 -1.82
CA ARG A 2 -1.26 11.60 -2.07
C ARG A 2 0.22 11.58 -1.66
N THR A 3 0.52 10.99 -0.51
CA THR A 3 1.86 10.91 0.09
C THR A 3 2.91 10.27 -0.81
N ILE A 4 2.57 9.17 -1.51
CA ILE A 4 3.50 8.52 -2.46
C ILE A 4 3.94 9.47 -3.57
N LYS A 5 3.01 10.28 -4.10
CA LYS A 5 3.32 11.25 -5.15
C LYS A 5 4.15 12.42 -4.61
N GLU A 6 3.83 12.89 -3.40
CA GLU A 6 4.52 14.02 -2.76
C GLU A 6 5.96 13.67 -2.38
N LEU A 7 6.21 12.45 -1.92
CA LEU A 7 7.54 11.98 -1.53
C LEU A 7 8.37 11.48 -2.73
N GLY A 8 7.80 11.44 -3.93
CA GLY A 8 8.50 10.96 -5.13
C GLY A 8 8.98 9.51 -4.99
N VAL A 9 8.20 8.65 -4.32
CA VAL A 9 8.67 7.31 -3.98
C VAL A 9 8.82 6.45 -5.23
N GLU A 10 10.04 5.99 -5.49
CA GLU A 10 10.34 5.03 -6.55
C GLU A 10 10.32 3.59 -6.01
N GLY A 11 10.11 2.60 -6.88
CA GLY A 11 10.13 1.18 -6.50
C GLY A 11 8.86 0.62 -5.84
N ILE A 12 7.83 1.44 -5.61
CA ILE A 12 6.51 0.95 -5.16
C ILE A 12 5.68 0.49 -6.36
N ARG A 13 5.27 -0.78 -6.35
CA ARG A 13 4.30 -1.30 -7.31
C ARG A 13 2.87 -0.95 -6.89
N MET A 14 2.20 -0.11 -7.67
CA MET A 14 0.78 0.20 -7.48
C MET A 14 -0.09 -0.82 -8.19
N ARG A 15 -1.18 -1.25 -7.55
CA ARG A 15 -2.24 -2.08 -8.16
C ARG A 15 -3.61 -1.48 -7.87
N ASP A 16 -4.55 -1.61 -8.81
CA ASP A 16 -5.93 -1.13 -8.67
C ASP A 16 -6.90 -2.30 -8.53
N THR A 17 -7.40 -2.51 -7.30
CA THR A 17 -8.34 -3.60 -6.98
C THR A 17 -9.68 -3.52 -7.71
N ARG A 18 -10.03 -2.37 -8.29
CA ARG A 18 -11.28 -2.21 -9.07
C ARG A 18 -11.11 -2.55 -10.54
N ARG A 19 -9.89 -2.49 -11.06
CA ARG A 19 -9.57 -2.74 -12.48
C ARG A 19 -8.87 -4.07 -12.70
N GLU A 20 -8.15 -4.54 -11.70
CA GLU A 20 -7.40 -5.78 -11.72
C GLU A 20 -8.08 -6.80 -10.79
N PRO A 21 -8.85 -7.77 -11.33
CA PRO A 21 -9.55 -8.75 -10.50
C PRO A 21 -8.59 -9.57 -9.64
N ASP A 22 -7.41 -9.91 -10.17
CA ASP A 22 -6.36 -10.62 -9.42
C ASP A 22 -5.79 -9.79 -8.26
N ALA A 23 -5.77 -8.46 -8.36
CA ALA A 23 -5.26 -7.61 -7.29
C ALA A 23 -6.19 -7.64 -6.08
N ASN A 24 -7.52 -7.64 -6.29
CA ASN A 24 -8.47 -7.76 -5.19
C ASN A 24 -8.40 -9.15 -4.55
N ALA A 25 -8.28 -10.21 -5.36
CA ALA A 25 -8.11 -11.57 -4.84
C ALA A 25 -6.81 -11.72 -4.04
N GLU A 26 -5.70 -11.17 -4.52
CA GLU A 26 -4.42 -11.14 -3.82
C GLU A 26 -4.51 -10.37 -2.50
N LEU A 27 -5.15 -9.18 -2.52
CA LEU A 27 -5.36 -8.36 -1.33
C LEU A 27 -6.15 -9.12 -0.25
N SER A 28 -7.25 -9.77 -0.62
CA SER A 28 -8.03 -10.58 0.30
C SER A 28 -7.25 -11.78 0.83
N ARG A 29 -6.49 -12.48 -0.03
CA ARG A 29 -5.72 -13.69 0.36
C ARG A 29 -4.54 -13.36 1.27
N ARG A 30 -3.80 -12.28 0.98
CA ARG A 30 -2.58 -11.93 1.70
C ARG A 30 -2.82 -11.03 2.91
N GLY A 31 -3.71 -10.05 2.77
CA GLY A 31 -3.99 -9.09 3.84
C GLY A 31 -5.22 -9.43 4.69
N GLY A 32 -6.00 -10.44 4.30
CA GLY A 32 -7.18 -10.89 5.04
C GLY A 32 -8.41 -9.97 4.91
N LYS A 33 -8.27 -8.80 4.27
CA LYS A 33 -9.34 -7.82 4.05
C LYS A 33 -9.24 -7.23 2.66
N SER A 34 -10.38 -6.90 2.05
CA SER A 34 -10.45 -6.16 0.78
C SER A 34 -10.36 -4.63 0.95
N GLN A 35 -10.04 -4.15 2.16
CA GLN A 35 -9.96 -2.72 2.47
C GLN A 35 -8.80 -2.07 1.70
N VAL A 36 -9.05 -0.89 1.14
CA VAL A 36 -8.03 -0.02 0.53
C VAL A 36 -8.10 1.37 1.16
N PRO A 37 -6.98 2.12 1.25
CA PRO A 37 -5.62 1.75 0.82
C PRO A 37 -5.01 0.63 1.67
N CYS A 38 -4.07 -0.11 1.08
CA CYS A 38 -3.26 -1.12 1.76
C CYS A 38 -1.83 -1.04 1.22
N LEU A 39 -0.86 -1.04 2.12
CA LEU A 39 0.57 -1.12 1.81
C LEU A 39 1.09 -2.47 2.31
N PHE A 40 1.75 -3.21 1.43
CA PHE A 40 2.47 -4.42 1.81
C PHE A 40 3.95 -4.09 2.04
N ILE A 41 4.49 -4.47 3.19
CA ILE A 41 5.90 -4.29 3.58
C ILE A 41 6.41 -5.65 4.01
N ASP A 42 7.40 -6.20 3.31
CA ASP A 42 7.97 -7.53 3.59
C ASP A 42 6.95 -8.66 3.77
N GLY A 43 5.82 -8.55 3.07
CA GLY A 43 4.71 -9.52 3.11
C GLY A 43 3.63 -9.21 4.14
N GLU A 44 3.84 -8.28 5.06
CA GLU A 44 2.85 -7.83 6.05
C GLU A 44 1.97 -6.70 5.50
N ALA A 45 0.69 -6.71 5.86
CA ALA A 45 -0.31 -5.75 5.38
C ALA A 45 -0.54 -4.61 6.38
N LEU A 46 -0.42 -3.37 5.92
CA LEU A 46 -0.75 -2.16 6.66
C LEU A 46 -1.92 -1.45 5.99
N TYR A 47 -2.99 -1.19 6.75
CA TYR A 47 -4.27 -0.69 6.21
C TYR A 47 -4.59 0.75 6.60
N GLU A 48 -4.14 1.19 7.78
CA GLU A 48 -4.50 2.49 8.29
C GLU A 48 -3.73 3.58 7.53
N SER A 49 -4.46 4.46 6.85
CA SER A 49 -3.85 5.48 5.99
C SER A 49 -2.86 6.37 6.73
N ALA A 50 -3.14 6.72 7.99
CA ALA A 50 -2.24 7.48 8.84
C ALA A 50 -0.94 6.72 9.16
N ASP A 51 -1.02 5.42 9.40
CA ASP A 51 0.16 4.59 9.64
C ASP A 51 0.97 4.37 8.36
N ILE A 52 0.30 4.19 7.21
CA ILE A 52 0.94 4.10 5.89
C ILE A 52 1.71 5.39 5.60
N ASP A 53 1.09 6.55 5.83
CA ASP A 53 1.72 7.85 5.64
C ASP A 53 2.94 8.02 6.55
N ARG A 54 2.81 7.66 7.84
CA ARG A 54 3.92 7.69 8.80
C ARG A 54 5.06 6.77 8.37
N TRP A 55 4.74 5.55 7.96
CA TRP A 55 5.75 4.57 7.54
C TRP A 55 6.51 5.05 6.31
N LEU A 56 5.83 5.59 5.29
CA LEU A 56 6.48 6.10 4.08
C LEU A 56 7.39 7.28 4.38
N ARG A 57 6.94 8.21 5.21
CA ARG A 57 7.76 9.37 5.61
C ARG A 57 9.01 8.95 6.39
N ASN A 58 8.87 8.00 7.30
CA ASN A 58 10.01 7.50 8.09
C ASN A 58 10.99 6.69 7.26
N SER A 59 10.50 5.84 6.35
CA SER A 59 11.35 4.94 5.54
C SER A 59 12.18 5.68 4.48
N LEU A 60 11.74 6.87 4.08
CA LEU A 60 12.40 7.69 3.06
C LEU A 60 13.16 8.89 3.65
N ALA A 61 13.13 9.08 4.97
CA ALA A 61 13.89 10.13 5.66
C ALA A 61 15.37 9.76 5.90
N GLY A 62 15.94 8.87 5.09
CA GLY A 62 17.31 8.36 5.20
C GLY A 62 18.24 8.94 4.15
#